data_AF-A0A448WMP0-F1
#
_entry.id   AF-A0A448WMP0-F1
#
_cell.length_a   1.000
_cell.length_b   1.000
_cell.length_c   1.000
_cell.angle_alpha   90.00
_cell.angle_beta   90.00
_cell.angle_gamma   90.00
#
_symmetry.space_group_name_H-M   'P 1'
#
loop_
_entity.id
_entity.type
_entity.pdbx_description
1 polymer ?
#
loop_
_entity_poly.entity_id
_entity_poly.type
_entity_poly.pdbx_seq_one_letter_code
_entity_poly.pdbx_strand_id
1 'polypeptide(L)' 'MATLEICHTGPLYSGSSAHSDHSDAERQMAWERGEIDYTGSDRFTNIRSKLDDALKLP' A
#
# COMPACT_ATOMS: atom_id res chain seq x y z
N MET A 1 30.29 10.81 -9.97
CA MET A 1 28.96 10.25 -10.22
C MET A 1 28.44 9.77 -8.88
N ALA A 2 27.49 10.47 -8.26
CA ALA A 2 26.96 10.07 -6.96
C ALA A 2 25.83 9.06 -7.18
N THR A 3 26.02 7.83 -6.71
CA THR A 3 24.98 6.81 -6.65
C THR A 3 24.12 7.08 -5.41
N LEU A 4 22.81 7.18 -5.60
CA LEU A 4 21.85 7.38 -4.53
C LEU A 4 21.54 6.02 -3.89
N GLU A 5 22.16 5.74 -2.74
CA GLU A 5 21.87 4.55 -1.93
C GLU A 5 20.49 4.72 -1.27
N ILE A 6 19.49 3.98 -1.77
CA ILE A 6 18.15 3.94 -1.17
C ILE A 6 18.22 2.96 0.02
N CYS A 7 18.42 3.50 1.21
CA CYS A 7 18.34 2.75 2.47
C CYS A 7 16.90 2.26 2.68
N HIS A 8 16.66 0.97 2.45
CA HIS A 8 15.41 0.29 2.82
C HIS A 8 15.49 -0.14 4.30
N THR A 9 15.11 0.75 5.21
CA THR A 9 14.98 0.41 6.64
C THR A 9 13.57 0.65 7.13
N GLY A 10 12.78 -0.41 7.26
CA GLY A 10 11.53 -0.42 8.00
C GLY A 10 10.76 -1.74 7.84
N PRO A 11 10.35 -2.43 8.93
CA PRO A 11 9.43 -3.55 8.82
C PRO A 11 8.01 -3.00 8.60
N LEU A 12 7.51 -3.11 7.38
CA LEU A 12 6.16 -2.67 7.04
C LEU A 12 5.16 -3.78 7.40
N TYR A 13 4.32 -3.46 8.38
CA TYR A 13 2.97 -3.97 8.60
C TYR A 13 2.82 -5.52 8.71
N SER A 14 3.01 -6.03 9.93
CA SER A 14 2.43 -7.33 10.32
C SER A 14 0.96 -7.11 10.72
N GLY A 15 0.09 -7.11 9.71
CA GLY A 15 -1.37 -7.15 9.88
C GLY A 15 -1.89 -8.52 9.48
N SER A 16 -2.03 -9.43 10.45
CA SER A 16 -2.64 -10.74 10.24
C SER A 16 -4.12 -10.62 9.89
N SER A 17 -4.47 -10.81 8.61
CA SER A 17 -5.78 -11.36 8.23
C SER A 17 -5.66 -12.05 6.87
N ALA A 18 -5.82 -13.37 6.86
CA ALA A 18 -5.66 -14.25 5.71
C ALA A 18 -6.77 -14.05 4.65
N HIS A 19 -6.71 -12.94 3.94
CA HIS A 19 -7.47 -12.69 2.72
C HIS A 19 -6.49 -12.36 1.59
N SER A 20 -6.23 -13.33 0.72
CA SER A 20 -5.69 -13.09 -0.64
C SER A 20 -4.29 -12.44 -0.71
N ASP A 21 -3.27 -13.15 -0.21
CA ASP A 21 -1.86 -12.72 -0.19
C ASP A 21 -1.30 -12.26 -1.57
N HIS A 22 -1.87 -12.77 -2.67
CA HIS A 22 -1.48 -12.34 -4.03
C HIS A 22 -1.98 -10.94 -4.43
N SER A 23 -3.14 -10.51 -3.93
CA SER A 23 -3.75 -9.25 -4.42
C SER A 23 -3.10 -7.99 -3.86
N ASP A 24 -2.53 -8.04 -2.65
CA ASP A 24 -1.92 -6.84 -2.06
C ASP A 24 -0.49 -6.61 -2.54
N ALA A 25 0.28 -7.68 -2.75
CA ALA A 25 1.61 -7.58 -3.34
C ALA A 25 1.55 -7.05 -4.79
N GLU A 26 0.64 -7.59 -5.62
CA GLU A 26 0.45 -7.11 -6.99
C GLU A 26 -0.03 -5.67 -7.04
N ARG A 27 -0.95 -5.29 -6.13
CA ARG A 27 -1.39 -3.90 -6.00
C ARG A 27 -0.22 -2.99 -5.62
N GLN A 28 0.61 -3.37 -4.64
CA GLN A 28 1.79 -2.58 -4.28
C GLN A 28 2.73 -2.39 -5.47
N MET A 29 3.04 -3.44 -6.22
CA MET A 29 3.91 -3.34 -7.39
C MET A 29 3.31 -2.43 -8.48
N ALA A 30 1.99 -2.44 -8.66
CA ALA A 30 1.32 -1.52 -9.58
C ALA A 30 1.53 -0.06 -9.17
N TRP A 31 1.47 0.26 -7.88
CA TRP A 31 1.82 1.58 -7.36
C TRP A 31 3.29 1.95 -7.61
N GLU A 32 4.21 1.02 -7.39
CA GLU A 32 5.65 1.23 -7.60
C GLU A 32 6.00 1.45 -9.09
N ARG A 33 5.25 0.84 -10.01
CA ARG A 33 5.39 1.05 -11.46
C ARG A 33 4.64 2.30 -11.97
N GLY A 34 3.82 2.94 -11.14
CA GLY A 34 2.96 4.06 -11.54
C GLY A 34 1.67 3.65 -12.29
N GLU A 35 1.34 2.36 -12.29
CA GLU A 35 0.14 1.77 -12.91
C GLU A 35 -1.04 1.74 -11.93
N ILE A 36 -1.33 2.87 -11.28
CA ILE A 36 -2.30 2.95 -10.19
C ILE A 36 -3.73 2.94 -10.75
N ASP A 37 -4.60 2.11 -10.16
CA ASP A 37 -6.02 2.03 -10.53
C ASP A 37 -6.85 3.12 -9.85
N TYR A 38 -6.72 4.35 -10.35
CA TYR A 38 -7.44 5.52 -9.80
C TYR A 38 -8.97 5.43 -9.91
N THR A 39 -9.50 4.54 -10.75
CA THR A 39 -10.94 4.41 -11.00
C THR A 39 -11.59 3.24 -10.28
N GLY A 40 -10.83 2.23 -9.88
CA GLY A 40 -11.32 1.06 -9.18
C GLY A 40 -10.83 1.01 -7.74
N SER A 41 -9.87 0.13 -7.48
CA SER A 41 -9.49 -0.25 -6.11
C SER A 41 -8.75 0.86 -5.37
N ASP A 42 -7.97 1.66 -6.09
CA ASP A 42 -7.10 2.72 -5.55
C ASP A 42 -7.71 4.12 -5.64
N ARG A 43 -9.01 4.21 -5.96
CA ARG A 43 -9.73 5.49 -5.89
C ARG A 43 -9.61 6.11 -4.49
N PHE A 44 -9.52 7.44 -4.45
CA PHE A 44 -9.32 8.19 -3.20
C PHE A 44 -10.35 7.87 -2.11
N THR A 45 -11.62 7.63 -2.46
CA THR A 45 -12.67 7.28 -1.49
C THR A 45 -12.38 5.97 -0.75
N ASN A 46 -11.75 4.99 -1.41
CA ASN A 46 -11.34 3.74 -0.77
C ASN A 46 -10.17 3.97 0.19
N ILE A 47 -9.18 4.75 -0.25
CA ILE A 47 -8.01 5.11 0.58
C ILE A 47 -8.47 5.84 1.83
N ARG A 48 -9.34 6.85 1.68
CA ARG A 48 -9.91 7.60 2.80
C ARG A 48 -10.66 6.68 3.77
N SER A 49 -11.51 5.78 3.27
CA SER A 49 -12.24 4.85 4.15
C SER A 49 -11.29 4.01 4.99
N LYS A 50 -10.22 3.47 4.39
CA LYS A 50 -9.21 2.69 5.10
C LYS A 50 -8.46 3.53 6.15
N LEU A 51 -8.14 4.78 5.83
CA LEU A 51 -7.52 5.71 6.80
C LEU A 51 -8.46 6.04 7.94
N ASP A 52 -9.73 6.33 7.65
CA ASP A 52 -10.74 6.61 8.67
C ASP A 52 -10.88 5.41 9.61
N ASP A 53 -10.90 4.18 9.08
CA ASP A 53 -10.97 2.96 9.89
C ASP A 53 -9.69 2.70 10.70
N ALA A 54 -8.51 2.97 10.12
CA ALA A 54 -7.24 2.85 10.82
C ALA A 54 -7.06 3.90 11.92
N LEU A 55 -7.66 5.09 11.77
CA LEU A 55 -7.60 6.17 12.76
C LEU A 55 -8.68 6.06 13.84
N LYS A 56 -9.75 5.27 13.61
CA LYS A 56 -10.76 4.91 14.62
C LYS A 56 -10.25 3.90 15.67
N LEU A 57 -8.94 3.68 15.77
CA LEU A 57 -8.36 2.88 16.85
C LEU A 57 -8.87 3.40 18.21
N PRO A 58 -9.21 2.48 19.15
CA PRO A 58 -9.83 2.80 20.44
C PRO A 58 -8.98 3.72 21.33
#